data_AF-A0A3B1ARR2-F1
#
_entry.id   AF-A0A3B1ARR2-F1
#
_cell.length_a   1.000
_cell.length_b   1.000
_cell.length_c   1.000
_cell.angle_alpha   90.00
_cell.angle_beta   90.00
_cell.angle_gamma   90.00
#
_symmetry.space_group_name_H-M   'P 1'
#
loop_
_entity.id
_entity.type
_entity.pdbx_description
1 polymer ?
#
loop_
_entity_poly.entity_id
_entity_poly.type
_entity_poly.pdbx_seq_one_letter_code
_entity_poly.pdbx_strand_id
1 'polypeptide(L)'
;MNMSGLVLLNVLFKNIFSPLQWFALILVSMLGIDLGLIIFNPEIAWYVGFSGVLHGIIAVVSLMLILNHGVKGAGMLILLLFKLIWEQLSGPLPGTEDWTGGAVITEAHLYGAISGGIFFIFGAVSSSIWEKRPG
;
A
#
# COMPACT_ATOMS: atom_id res chain seq x y z
N MET A 1 -4.39 -10.72 11.02
CA MET A 1 -5.10 -9.64 10.29
C MET A 1 -4.62 -9.37 8.86
N ASN A 2 -3.49 -9.91 8.39
CA ASN A 2 -2.91 -9.48 7.09
C ASN A 2 -3.58 -10.12 5.85
N MET A 3 -4.10 -11.34 5.97
CA MET A 3 -4.78 -12.04 4.86
C MET A 3 -6.18 -11.49 4.58
N SER A 4 -6.90 -11.03 5.61
CA SER A 4 -8.28 -10.55 5.48
C SER A 4 -8.38 -9.27 4.66
N GLY A 5 -7.43 -8.33 4.79
CA GLY A 5 -7.38 -7.12 3.96
C GLY A 5 -7.10 -7.42 2.49
N LEU A 6 -6.20 -8.37 2.22
CA LEU A 6 -5.85 -8.77 0.85
C LEU A 6 -6.99 -9.54 0.17
N VAL A 7 -7.67 -10.41 0.91
CA VAL A 7 -8.90 -11.08 0.47
C VAL A 7 -10.02 -10.07 0.20
N LEU A 8 -10.22 -9.08 1.08
CA LEU A 8 -11.26 -8.06 0.90
C LEU A 8 -11.01 -7.23 -0.37
N LEU A 9 -9.76 -6.83 -0.64
CA LEU A 9 -9.40 -6.12 -1.85
C LEU A 9 -9.62 -6.98 -3.11
N ASN A 10 -9.26 -8.26 -3.06
CA ASN A 10 -9.49 -9.18 -4.19
C ASN A 10 -10.98 -9.50 -4.43
N VAL A 11 -11.81 -9.48 -3.37
CA VAL A 11 -13.26 -9.70 -3.46
C VAL A 11 -14.00 -8.46 -3.94
N LEU A 12 -13.65 -7.28 -3.42
CA LEU A 12 -14.26 -6.01 -3.80
C LEU A 12 -13.93 -5.61 -5.23
N PHE A 13 -12.79 -6.09 -5.73
CA PHE A 13 -12.31 -5.79 -7.06
C PHE A 13 -11.75 -7.07 -7.68
N LYS A 14 -12.63 -7.85 -8.31
CA LYS A 14 -12.22 -9.07 -8.99
C LYS A 14 -11.25 -8.73 -10.12
N ASN A 15 -10.17 -9.51 -10.22
CA ASN A 15 -9.20 -9.42 -11.31
C ASN A 15 -8.55 -8.04 -11.49
N ILE A 16 -8.33 -7.24 -10.43
CA ILE A 16 -7.57 -5.99 -10.56
C ILE A 16 -6.21 -6.25 -11.23
N PHE A 17 -5.46 -7.21 -10.70
CA PHE A 17 -4.08 -7.48 -11.11
C PHE A 17 -3.93 -8.90 -11.66
N SER A 18 -3.03 -9.08 -12.63
CA SER A 18 -2.55 -10.40 -13.03
C SER A 18 -1.75 -11.01 -11.88
N PRO A 19 -1.56 -12.34 -11.83
CA PRO A 19 -0.64 -12.93 -10.86
C PRO A 19 0.76 -12.30 -10.88
N LEU A 20 1.25 -11.92 -12.08
CA LEU A 20 2.55 -11.24 -12.23
C LEU A 20 2.51 -9.81 -11.68
N GLN A 21 1.43 -9.05 -11.91
CA GLN A 21 1.27 -7.71 -11.35
C GLN A 21 1.16 -7.74 -9.82
N TRP A 22 0.44 -8.72 -9.27
CA TRP A 22 0.38 -8.97 -7.82
C TRP A 22 1.77 -9.23 -7.26
N PHE A 23 2.51 -10.15 -7.87
CA PHE A 23 3.87 -10.49 -7.45
C PHE A 23 4.80 -9.27 -7.53
N ALA A 24 4.78 -8.54 -8.65
CA ALA A 24 5.62 -7.37 -8.86
C ALA A 24 5.29 -6.25 -7.87
N LEU A 25 4.00 -5.97 -7.62
CA LEU A 25 3.58 -4.97 -6.64
C LEU A 25 4.04 -5.33 -5.22
N ILE A 26 3.83 -6.57 -4.80
CA ILE A 26 4.29 -7.05 -3.48
C ILE A 26 5.81 -6.91 -3.36
N LEU A 27 6.55 -7.36 -4.38
CA LEU A 27 8.01 -7.31 -4.39
C LEU A 27 8.53 -5.87 -4.35
N VAL A 28 7.99 -4.97 -5.18
CA VAL A 28 8.37 -3.55 -5.20
C VAL A 28 8.04 -2.88 -3.87
N SER A 29 6.87 -3.17 -3.28
CA SER A 29 6.52 -2.64 -1.96
C SER A 29 7.47 -3.14 -0.88
N MET A 30 7.81 -4.43 -0.85
CA MET A 30 8.77 -4.97 0.12
C MET A 30 10.14 -4.29 -0.02
N LEU A 31 10.68 -4.25 -1.25
CA LEU A 31 11.98 -3.62 -1.51
C LEU A 31 11.98 -2.13 -1.17
N GLY A 32 10.91 -1.40 -1.49
CA GLY A 32 10.82 0.02 -1.19
C GLY A 32 10.65 0.31 0.31
N ILE A 33 9.95 -0.55 1.05
CA ILE A 33 9.90 -0.50 2.51
C ILE A 33 11.30 -0.73 3.09
N ASP A 34 11.98 -1.79 2.69
CA ASP A 34 13.29 -2.15 3.22
C ASP A 34 14.33 -1.07 2.90
N LEU A 35 14.35 -0.56 1.66
CA LEU A 35 15.23 0.55 1.27
C LEU A 35 14.91 1.84 2.04
N GLY A 36 13.63 2.16 2.21
CA GLY A 36 13.21 3.33 2.98
C GLY A 36 13.68 3.25 4.43
N LEU A 37 13.47 2.10 5.08
CA LEU A 37 13.91 1.87 6.45
C LEU A 37 15.44 1.94 6.56
N ILE A 38 16.19 1.30 5.66
CA ILE A 38 17.66 1.31 5.68
C ILE A 38 18.22 2.74 5.52
N ILE A 39 17.62 3.55 4.66
CA ILE A 39 18.15 4.88 4.31
C ILE A 39 17.71 5.94 5.32
N PHE A 40 16.45 5.94 5.73
CA PHE A 40 15.83 7.02 6.50
C PHE A 40 15.61 6.66 7.98
N ASN A 41 15.62 5.38 8.33
CA ASN A 41 15.45 4.87 9.70
C ASN A 41 16.49 3.79 10.06
N PRO A 42 17.80 4.06 9.93
CA PRO A 42 18.84 3.06 10.18
C PRO A 42 18.86 2.54 11.62
N GLU A 43 18.18 3.21 12.56
CA GLU A 43 17.96 2.74 13.93
C GLU A 43 17.03 1.51 14.01
N ILE A 44 16.22 1.25 12.98
CA ILE A 44 15.31 0.11 12.92
C ILE A 44 16.06 -1.11 12.39
N ALA A 45 16.55 -1.93 13.32
CA ALA A 45 17.35 -3.11 12.98
C ALA A 45 16.53 -4.28 12.39
N TRP A 46 15.24 -4.35 12.71
CA TRP A 46 14.38 -5.46 12.29
C TRP A 46 12.94 -4.99 12.06
N TYR A 47 12.40 -5.31 10.90
CA TYR A 47 11.00 -5.08 10.55
C TYR A 47 10.39 -6.36 9.99
N VAL A 48 9.26 -6.77 10.55
CA VAL A 48 8.44 -7.85 10.01
C VAL A 48 6.99 -7.37 10.01
N GLY A 49 6.48 -7.08 8.83
CA GLY A 49 5.11 -6.62 8.68
C GLY A 49 4.66 -6.64 7.23
N PHE A 50 3.51 -7.28 6.98
CA PHE A 50 2.86 -7.19 5.68
C PHE A 50 1.96 -5.94 5.58
N SER A 51 1.76 -5.22 6.69
CA SER A 51 0.92 -4.02 6.73
C SER A 51 1.44 -2.92 5.81
N GLY A 52 2.77 -2.72 5.70
CA GLY A 52 3.34 -1.76 4.75
C GLY A 52 2.99 -2.08 3.31
N VAL A 53 3.10 -3.36 2.91
CA VAL A 53 2.71 -3.84 1.57
C VAL A 53 1.23 -3.58 1.29
N LEU A 54 0.35 -3.78 2.28
CA LEU A 54 -1.07 -3.46 2.15
C LEU A 54 -1.31 -1.97 1.86
N HIS A 55 -0.53 -1.06 2.46
CA HIS A 55 -0.65 0.38 2.17
C HIS A 55 -0.23 0.70 0.74
N GLY A 56 0.80 0.02 0.22
CA GLY A 56 1.18 0.09 -1.20
C GLY A 56 0.07 -0.39 -2.12
N ILE A 57 -0.57 -1.52 -1.81
CA ILE A 57 -1.70 -2.03 -2.58
C ILE A 57 -2.88 -1.04 -2.53
N ILE A 58 -3.24 -0.53 -1.36
CA ILE A 58 -4.33 0.46 -1.19
C ILE A 58 -4.04 1.72 -2.00
N ALA A 59 -2.79 2.20 -2.04
CA ALA A 59 -2.40 3.35 -2.85
C ALA A 59 -2.67 3.09 -4.35
N VAL A 60 -2.17 1.97 -4.89
CA VAL A 60 -2.38 1.61 -6.32
C VAL A 60 -3.86 1.46 -6.63
N VAL A 61 -4.61 0.74 -5.79
CA VAL A 61 -6.06 0.53 -5.97
C VAL A 61 -6.81 1.86 -5.95
N SER A 62 -6.51 2.74 -4.98
CA SER A 62 -7.17 4.04 -4.90
C SER A 62 -6.92 4.88 -6.15
N LEU A 63 -5.68 4.91 -6.64
CA LEU A 63 -5.30 5.63 -7.86
C LEU A 63 -5.99 5.08 -9.10
N MET A 64 -6.06 3.76 -9.29
CA MET A 64 -6.82 3.14 -10.38
C MET A 64 -8.32 3.44 -10.28
N LEU A 65 -8.89 3.42 -9.08
CA LEU A 65 -10.30 3.73 -8.86
C LEU A 65 -10.63 5.19 -9.14
N ILE A 66 -9.69 6.12 -8.94
CA ILE A 66 -9.89 7.53 -9.33
C ILE A 66 -10.11 7.61 -10.84
N LEU A 67 -9.33 6.87 -11.63
CA LEU A 67 -9.45 6.88 -13.09
C LEU A 67 -10.77 6.28 -13.59
N ASN A 68 -11.32 5.27 -12.90
CA ASN A 68 -12.49 4.53 -13.37
C ASN A 68 -13.81 4.90 -12.67
N HIS A 69 -13.74 5.38 -11.43
CA HIS A 69 -14.89 5.59 -10.54
C HIS A 69 -14.82 6.92 -9.76
N GLY A 70 -13.88 7.81 -10.11
CA GLY A 70 -13.77 9.17 -9.59
C GLY A 70 -13.77 9.24 -8.07
N VAL A 71 -14.90 9.71 -7.50
CA VAL A 71 -15.08 10.01 -6.07
C VAL A 71 -14.76 8.82 -5.17
N LYS A 72 -15.11 7.59 -5.56
CA LYS A 72 -14.85 6.40 -4.71
C LYS A 72 -13.36 6.18 -4.49
N GLY A 73 -12.57 6.26 -5.56
CA GLY A 73 -11.11 6.15 -5.46
C GLY A 73 -10.50 7.32 -4.69
N ALA A 74 -11.02 8.53 -4.91
CA ALA A 74 -10.57 9.72 -4.21
C ALA A 74 -10.80 9.61 -2.70
N GLY A 75 -11.97 9.11 -2.26
CA GLY A 75 -12.27 8.89 -0.85
C GLY A 75 -11.31 7.88 -0.20
N MET A 76 -11.01 6.78 -0.89
CA MET A 76 -10.08 5.76 -0.40
C MET A 76 -8.64 6.30 -0.29
N LEU A 77 -8.19 7.10 -1.26
CA LEU A 77 -6.89 7.77 -1.21
C LEU A 77 -6.83 8.81 -0.09
N ILE A 78 -7.88 9.61 0.09
CA ILE A 78 -7.96 10.61 1.17
C ILE A 78 -7.87 9.93 2.54
N LEU A 79 -8.60 8.84 2.75
CA LEU A 79 -8.54 8.08 4.00
C LEU A 79 -7.14 7.50 4.27
N LEU A 80 -6.50 6.96 3.23
CA LEU A 80 -5.11 6.49 3.33
C LEU A 80 -4.17 7.64 3.73
N LEU A 81 -4.24 8.77 3.03
CA LEU A 81 -3.37 9.92 3.29
C LEU A 81 -3.61 10.51 4.69
N PHE A 82 -4.87 10.65 5.10
CA PHE A 82 -5.21 11.12 6.44
C PHE A 82 -4.62 10.21 7.52
N LYS A 83 -4.76 8.89 7.36
CA LYS A 83 -4.19 7.90 8.26
C LYS A 83 -2.66 7.97 8.30
N LEU A 84 -2.00 8.10 7.16
CA LEU A 84 -0.53 8.22 7.10
C LEU A 84 -0.06 9.52 7.75
N ILE A 85 -0.71 10.64 7.48
CA ILE A 85 -0.39 11.93 8.12
C ILE A 85 -0.53 11.82 9.64
N TRP A 86 -1.60 11.18 10.14
CA TRP A 86 -1.75 10.93 11.56
C TRP A 86 -0.58 10.14 12.12
N GLU A 87 -0.21 9.03 11.46
CA GLU A 87 0.88 8.18 11.93
C GLU A 87 2.23 8.88 11.98
N GLN A 88 2.49 9.77 11.01
CA GLN A 88 3.73 10.54 10.94
C GLN A 88 3.81 11.65 12.01
N LEU A 89 2.67 12.12 12.52
CA LEU A 89 2.61 13.19 13.52
C LEU A 89 2.45 12.66 14.96
N SER A 90 1.74 11.55 15.11
CA SER A 90 1.24 11.06 16.41
C SER A 90 1.62 9.61 16.71
N GLY A 91 2.29 8.92 15.79
CA GLY A 91 2.59 7.49 15.90
C GLY A 91 1.37 6.60 15.56
N PRO A 92 1.43 5.29 15.86
CA PRO A 92 0.38 4.33 15.51
C PRO A 92 -1.00 4.76 16.01
N LEU A 93 -2.06 4.42 15.28
CA LEU A 93 -3.43 4.66 15.74
C LEU A 93 -3.66 3.96 17.10
N PRO A 94 -4.37 4.60 18.06
CA PRO A 94 -4.63 4.00 19.37
C PRO A 94 -5.23 2.59 19.28
N GLY A 95 -4.68 1.65 20.04
CA GLY A 95 -5.10 0.24 20.06
C GLY A 95 -4.54 -0.62 18.91
N THR A 96 -3.80 -0.05 17.95
CA THR A 96 -3.22 -0.86 16.85
C THR A 96 -2.21 -1.87 17.40
N GLU A 97 -1.34 -1.47 18.31
CA GLU A 97 -0.29 -2.32 18.89
C GLU A 97 -0.85 -3.48 19.70
N ASP A 98 -1.98 -3.26 20.40
CA ASP A 98 -2.71 -4.30 21.13
C ASP A 98 -3.24 -5.38 20.17
N TRP A 99 -3.68 -4.97 18.98
CA TRP A 99 -4.22 -5.87 17.96
C TRP A 99 -3.11 -6.58 17.17
N THR A 100 -1.94 -5.95 17.02
CA THR A 100 -0.78 -6.52 16.32
C THR A 100 0.15 -7.31 17.23
N GLY A 101 0.02 -7.18 18.55
CA GLY A 101 0.83 -7.90 19.53
C GLY A 101 2.28 -7.41 19.61
N GLY A 102 2.53 -6.16 19.24
CA GLY A 102 3.87 -5.59 19.19
C GLY A 102 3.92 -4.20 18.56
N ALA A 103 5.11 -3.58 18.65
CA ALA A 103 5.35 -2.23 18.16
C ALA A 103 5.06 -2.12 16.65
N VAL A 104 4.40 -1.02 16.27
CA VAL A 104 4.05 -0.76 14.87
C VAL A 104 5.02 0.25 14.28
N ILE A 105 5.78 -0.17 13.26
CA ILE A 105 6.66 0.72 12.50
C ILE A 105 5.84 1.47 11.46
N THR A 106 5.43 2.70 11.80
CA THR A 106 4.62 3.58 10.94
C THR A 106 5.33 3.96 9.64
N GLU A 107 6.66 4.08 9.68
CA GLU A 107 7.46 4.44 8.50
C GLU A 107 7.34 3.40 7.38
N ALA A 108 7.19 2.13 7.75
CA ALA A 108 6.94 1.07 6.78
C ALA A 108 5.58 1.23 6.06
N HIS A 109 4.57 1.83 6.70
CA HIS A 109 3.30 2.15 6.04
C HIS A 109 3.47 3.26 5.00
N LEU A 110 4.24 4.30 5.34
CA LEU A 110 4.55 5.40 4.43
C LEU A 110 5.34 4.92 3.22
N TYR A 111 6.43 4.18 3.43
CA TYR A 111 7.26 3.65 2.35
C TYR A 111 6.51 2.65 1.48
N GLY A 112 5.66 1.83 2.08
CA GLY A 112 4.74 0.97 1.34
C GLY A 112 3.83 1.76 0.39
N ALA A 113 3.16 2.80 0.91
CA ALA A 113 2.27 3.66 0.11
C ALA A 113 3.01 4.40 -1.01
N ILE A 114 4.20 4.94 -0.74
CA ILE A 114 5.05 5.61 -1.74
C ILE A 114 5.44 4.62 -2.84
N SER A 115 5.89 3.42 -2.46
CA SER A 115 6.28 2.37 -3.41
C SER A 115 5.11 1.95 -4.31
N GLY A 116 3.90 1.87 -3.75
CA GLY A 116 2.68 1.66 -4.53
C GLY A 116 2.42 2.79 -5.52
N GLY A 117 2.50 4.05 -5.08
CA GLY A 117 2.35 5.21 -5.97
C GLY A 117 3.36 5.22 -7.11
N ILE A 118 4.62 4.90 -6.83
CA ILE A 118 5.69 4.75 -7.83
C ILE A 118 5.33 3.62 -8.82
N PHE A 119 4.95 2.45 -8.33
CA PHE A 119 4.52 1.33 -9.16
C PHE A 119 3.37 1.71 -10.11
N PHE A 120 2.38 2.45 -9.60
CA PHE A 120 1.27 2.95 -10.40
C PHE A 120 1.74 3.85 -11.54
N ILE A 121 2.62 4.81 -11.25
CA ILE A 121 3.16 5.76 -12.24
C ILE A 121 3.96 5.01 -13.33
N PHE A 122 4.83 4.07 -12.95
CA PHE A 122 5.57 3.25 -13.92
C PHE A 122 4.63 2.41 -14.80
N GLY A 123 3.58 1.84 -14.21
CA GLY A 123 2.52 1.17 -14.95
C GLY A 123 1.82 2.10 -15.94
N ALA A 124 1.51 3.33 -15.53
CA ALA A 124 0.78 4.32 -16.33
C ALA A 124 1.57 4.74 -17.57
N VAL A 125 2.88 4.91 -17.43
CA VAL A 125 3.78 5.31 -18.52
C VAL A 125 4.04 4.17 -19.51
N SER A 126 4.03 2.92 -19.06
CA SER A 126 4.36 1.76 -19.92
C SER A 126 3.21 1.27 -20.82
N SER A 127 2.00 1.85 -20.67
CA SER A 127 0.70 1.56 -21.32
C SER A 127 0.22 0.09 -21.29
N SER A 128 1.10 -0.89 -21.41
CA SER A 128 0.83 -2.33 -21.40
C SER A 128 0.30 -2.89 -20.07
N ILE A 129 0.53 -2.21 -18.95
CA ILE A 129 0.12 -2.69 -17.62
C ILE A 129 -1.37 -2.42 -17.36
N TRP A 130 -1.91 -1.33 -17.91
CA TRP A 130 -3.30 -0.90 -17.65
C TRP A 130 -4.25 -1.01 -18.84
N GLU A 131 -3.72 -1.19 -20.07
CA GLU A 131 -4.51 -1.14 -21.32
C GLU A 131 -5.59 -2.22 -21.47
N LYS A 132 -5.64 -3.25 -20.61
CA LYS A 132 -6.60 -4.35 -20.78
C LYS A 132 -7.21 -4.87 -19.49
N ARG A 133 -7.87 -4.03 -18.69
CA ARG A 133 -8.82 -4.51 -17.67
C ARG A 133 -10.02 -3.58 -17.44
N PRO A 134 -11.06 -3.67 -18.27
CA PRO A 134 -12.40 -3.26 -17.89
C PRO A 134 -13.26 -4.48 -17.48
N GLY A 135 -14.04 -4.35 -16.41
CA GLY A 135 -15.03 -5.35 -15.98
C GLY A 135 -15.35 -5.29 -14.50
#